data_AF-A0AAV6JVP9-F1
#
_entry.id   AF-A0AAV6JVP9-F1
#
_cell.length_a   1.000
_cell.length_b   1.000
_cell.length_c   1.000
_cell.angle_alpha   90.00
_cell.angle_beta   90.00
_cell.angle_gamma   90.00
#
_symmetry.space_group_name_H-M   'P 1'
#
loop_
_entity.id
_entity.type
_entity.pdbx_description
1 polymer ?
#
loop_
_entity_poly.entity_id
_entity_poly.type
_entity_poly.pdbx_seq_one_letter_code
_entity_poly.pdbx_strand_id
1 'polypeptide(L)'
;MIVDRCIIDYRPQCPINSTGRVRVYVYDTRLDGPDQEQAQYMFPVNCPIELYYYGTSYASLQDDVCPWITKYKLEESNIRKDVRYCKIKAYVKLCTSKNPEEIEFRPPSFKIKSNKFNEEDVDCSHVARALKQPKLCRTRSSVTTTERNRPLLLPGLTFQQARSSVS
;
A
#
# COMPACT_ATOMS: atom_id res chain seq x y z
N MET A 1 -11.85 -5.36 -12.20
CA MET A 1 -12.45 -4.08 -11.73
C MET A 1 -11.38 -3.29 -10.98
N ILE A 2 -11.49 -1.96 -10.93
CA ILE A 2 -10.54 -1.14 -10.16
C ILE A 2 -11.01 -1.08 -8.71
N VAL A 3 -10.09 -1.23 -7.77
CA VAL A 3 -10.33 -1.01 -6.34
C VAL A 3 -10.33 0.49 -6.10
N ASP A 4 -11.43 1.01 -5.55
CA ASP A 4 -11.53 2.41 -5.12
C ASP A 4 -10.76 2.61 -3.81
N ARG A 5 -11.06 1.78 -2.79
CA ARG A 5 -10.41 1.85 -1.48
C ARG A 5 -10.63 0.59 -0.66
N CYS A 6 -9.70 0.33 0.25
CA CYS A 6 -9.86 -0.65 1.33
C CYS A 6 -10.40 0.07 2.58
N ILE A 7 -11.39 -0.54 3.23
CA ILE A 7 -12.04 0.01 4.42
C ILE A 7 -11.91 -1.01 5.55
N ILE A 8 -11.40 -0.56 6.69
CA ILE A 8 -11.24 -1.38 7.89
C ILE A 8 -12.06 -0.73 9.02
N ASP A 9 -13.13 -1.38 9.45
CA ASP A 9 -13.97 -0.97 10.57
C ASP A 9 -13.50 -1.68 11.84
N TYR A 10 -12.90 -0.91 12.76
CA TYR A 10 -12.47 -1.37 14.08
C TYR A 10 -13.51 -0.99 15.13
N ARG A 11 -14.05 -2.00 15.82
CA ARG A 11 -14.97 -1.82 16.95
C ARG A 11 -14.37 -2.39 18.24
N PRO A 12 -14.09 -1.56 19.25
CA PRO A 12 -13.63 -2.03 20.54
C PRO A 12 -14.73 -2.87 21.22
N GLN A 13 -14.32 -3.96 21.87
CA GLN A 13 -15.15 -4.80 22.74
C GLN A 13 -14.59 -4.87 24.17
N CYS A 14 -13.53 -4.12 24.44
CA CYS A 14 -12.89 -4.07 25.75
C CYS A 14 -13.61 -3.09 26.71
N PRO A 15 -13.50 -3.29 28.02
CA PRO A 15 -13.96 -2.32 29.02
C PRO A 15 -13.33 -0.93 28.85
N ILE A 16 -14.00 0.10 29.37
CA ILE A 16 -13.60 1.51 29.19
C ILE A 16 -12.22 1.85 29.79
N ASN A 17 -11.79 1.12 30.81
CA ASN A 17 -10.50 1.27 31.49
C ASN A 17 -9.36 0.49 30.82
N SER A 18 -9.62 -0.13 29.66
CA SER A 18 -8.59 -0.84 28.91
C SER A 18 -7.65 0.18 28.27
N THR A 19 -6.35 -0.05 28.45
CA THR A 19 -5.27 0.76 27.89
C THR A 19 -4.47 -0.06 26.89
N GLY A 20 -3.70 0.62 26.05
CA GLY A 20 -2.88 0.03 25.01
C GLY A 20 -3.19 0.59 23.63
N ARG A 21 -2.33 0.28 22.67
CA ARG A 21 -2.42 0.74 21.29
C ARG A 21 -2.61 -0.45 20.36
N VAL A 22 -3.53 -0.31 19.41
CA VAL A 22 -3.72 -1.26 18.32
C VAL A 22 -2.99 -0.73 17.11
N ARG A 23 -2.14 -1.58 16.57
CA ARG A 23 -1.45 -1.35 15.31
C ARG A 23 -2.10 -2.19 14.23
N VAL A 24 -2.58 -1.56 13.18
CA VAL A 24 -3.21 -2.21 12.03
C VAL A 24 -2.33 -2.03 10.80
N TYR A 25 -2.09 -3.12 10.10
CA TYR A 25 -1.27 -3.18 8.90
C TYR A 25 -2.13 -3.56 7.70
N VAL A 26 -1.91 -2.87 6.60
CA VAL A 26 -2.51 -3.17 5.29
C VAL A 26 -1.43 -3.77 4.40
N TYR A 27 -1.67 -5.00 3.95
CA TYR A 27 -0.78 -5.73 3.07
C TYR A 27 -1.41 -5.93 1.70
N ASP A 28 -0.59 -5.86 0.65
CA ASP A 28 -0.90 -6.33 -0.70
C ASP A 28 -0.07 -7.58 -1.00
N THR A 29 -0.72 -8.75 -1.09
CA THR A 29 -0.02 -10.03 -1.29
C THR A 29 0.55 -10.23 -2.68
N ARG A 30 0.28 -9.34 -3.62
CA ARG A 30 0.84 -9.41 -4.98
C ARG A 30 2.23 -8.79 -5.07
N LEU A 31 2.60 -8.00 -4.05
CA LEU A 31 3.93 -7.43 -3.93
C LEU A 31 4.82 -8.42 -3.17
N ASP A 32 6.14 -8.27 -3.30
CA ASP A 32 7.11 -9.17 -2.70
C ASP A 32 7.89 -8.48 -1.58
N GLY A 33 8.17 -9.23 -0.51
CA GLY A 33 9.06 -8.81 0.57
C GLY A 33 8.58 -7.55 1.31
N PRO A 34 9.43 -6.54 1.50
CA PRO A 34 9.11 -5.36 2.30
C PRO A 34 8.04 -4.47 1.66
N ASP A 35 7.85 -4.58 0.35
CA ASP A 35 6.86 -3.78 -0.39
C ASP A 35 5.43 -4.31 -0.18
N GLN A 36 5.24 -5.46 0.48
CA GLN A 36 3.91 -5.95 0.81
C GLN A 36 3.17 -5.02 1.76
N GLU A 37 3.87 -4.43 2.73
CA GLU A 37 3.26 -3.49 3.65
C GLU A 37 2.97 -2.18 2.91
N GLN A 38 1.72 -1.74 2.90
CA GLN A 38 1.30 -0.57 2.16
C GLN A 38 0.98 0.60 3.09
N ALA A 39 0.32 0.31 4.20
CA ALA A 39 -0.01 1.29 5.22
C ALA A 39 -0.06 0.68 6.61
N GLN A 40 0.23 1.53 7.60
CA GLN A 40 0.14 1.21 9.01
C GLN A 40 -0.64 2.31 9.73
N TYR A 41 -1.51 1.89 10.64
CA TYR A 41 -2.26 2.75 11.54
C TYR A 41 -1.97 2.35 12.98
N MET A 42 -1.91 3.32 13.88
CA MET A 42 -1.78 3.09 15.31
C MET A 42 -2.76 3.99 16.05
N PHE A 43 -3.54 3.41 16.96
CA PHE A 43 -4.56 4.14 17.70
C PHE A 43 -4.87 3.45 19.05
N PRO A 44 -5.51 4.14 20.01
CA PRO A 44 -5.88 3.54 21.30
C PRO A 44 -6.86 2.36 21.15
N VAL A 45 -6.68 1.29 21.93
CA VAL A 45 -7.48 0.06 21.83
C VAL A 45 -8.99 0.25 22.00
N ASN A 46 -9.38 1.27 22.77
CA ASN A 46 -10.77 1.63 23.06
C ASN A 46 -11.34 2.67 22.07
N CYS A 47 -10.59 3.06 21.04
CA CYS A 47 -11.02 4.00 20.01
C CYS A 47 -11.80 3.28 18.89
N PRO A 48 -13.13 3.52 18.74
CA PRO A 48 -13.85 3.04 17.58
C PRO A 48 -13.48 3.89 16.35
N ILE A 49 -12.94 3.25 15.32
CA ILE A 49 -12.35 3.96 14.17
C ILE A 49 -12.57 3.20 12.86
N GLU A 50 -12.77 3.95 11.79
CA GLU A 50 -12.69 3.45 10.41
C GLU A 50 -11.39 3.91 9.76
N LEU A 51 -10.69 2.99 9.11
CA LEU A 51 -9.44 3.25 8.41
C LEU A 51 -9.68 3.10 6.91
N TYR A 52 -9.10 4.00 6.14
CA TYR A 52 -9.28 4.09 4.69
C TYR A 52 -7.92 4.10 4.01
N TYR A 53 -7.65 3.04 3.25
CA TYR A 53 -6.47 2.99 2.39
C TYR A 53 -6.90 3.11 0.92
N TYR A 54 -6.37 4.13 0.25
CA TYR A 54 -6.60 4.38 -1.18
C TYR A 54 -5.42 3.80 -1.96
N GLY A 55 -5.66 2.72 -2.69
CA GLY A 55 -4.65 2.07 -3.51
C GLY A 55 -5.09 2.07 -4.97
N THR A 56 -4.19 2.41 -5.89
CA THR A 56 -4.40 2.26 -7.34
C THR A 56 -4.19 0.81 -7.74
N SER A 57 -5.19 -0.02 -7.43
CA SER A 57 -5.06 -1.43 -7.67
C SER A 57 -6.27 -2.05 -8.33
N TYR A 58 -6.08 -3.22 -8.89
CA TYR A 58 -7.12 -3.97 -9.58
C TYR A 58 -7.53 -5.16 -8.72
N ALA A 59 -8.82 -5.46 -8.69
CA ALA A 59 -9.33 -6.72 -8.15
C ALA A 59 -10.27 -7.33 -9.19
N SER A 60 -10.13 -8.61 -9.48
CA SER A 60 -11.13 -9.32 -10.26
C SER A 60 -12.21 -9.85 -9.33
N LEU A 61 -13.47 -9.83 -9.78
CA LEU A 61 -14.54 -10.57 -9.10
C LEU A 61 -14.40 -12.09 -9.31
N GLN A 62 -13.57 -12.49 -10.28
CA GLN A 62 -13.24 -13.90 -10.56
C GLN A 62 -12.07 -14.40 -9.71
N ASP A 63 -11.36 -13.50 -9.02
CA ASP A 63 -10.29 -13.92 -8.12
C ASP A 63 -10.95 -14.51 -6.86
N ASP A 64 -10.67 -15.77 -6.56
CA ASP A 64 -11.21 -16.48 -5.39
C ASP A 64 -10.77 -15.84 -4.07
N VAL A 65 -9.66 -15.07 -4.07
CA VAL A 65 -9.07 -14.46 -2.88
C VAL A 65 -8.74 -13.00 -3.14
N CYS A 66 -9.25 -12.12 -2.27
CA CYS A 66 -8.87 -10.71 -2.26
C CYS A 66 -7.38 -10.58 -1.88
N PRO A 67 -6.54 -9.91 -2.70
CA PRO A 67 -5.10 -9.79 -2.46
C PRO A 67 -4.76 -8.85 -1.28
N TRP A 68 -5.75 -8.12 -0.78
CA TRP A 68 -5.60 -7.22 0.36
C TRP A 68 -5.82 -7.97 1.66
N ILE A 69 -4.80 -7.94 2.52
CA ILE A 69 -4.86 -8.55 3.85
C ILE A 69 -4.65 -7.49 4.92
N THR A 70 -5.51 -7.49 5.93
CA THR A 70 -5.32 -6.68 7.13
C THR A 70 -4.80 -7.57 8.25
N LYS A 71 -3.68 -7.17 8.86
CA LYS A 71 -3.18 -7.76 10.10
C LYS A 71 -3.26 -6.73 11.20
N TYR A 72 -3.40 -7.18 12.44
CA TYR A 72 -3.43 -6.27 13.58
C TYR A 72 -2.65 -6.87 14.75
N LYS A 73 -2.11 -5.98 15.59
CA LYS A 73 -1.36 -6.32 16.78
C LYS A 73 -1.77 -5.37 17.91
N LEU A 74 -1.88 -5.90 19.12
CA LEU A 74 -2.06 -5.11 20.33
C LEU A 74 -0.70 -4.90 20.99
N GLU A 75 -0.39 -3.66 21.35
CA GLU A 75 0.87 -3.25 21.99
C GLU A 75 0.56 -2.53 23.31
N GLU A 76 1.42 -2.75 24.31
CA GLU A 76 1.41 -2.03 25.59
C GLU A 76 0.06 -2.02 26.31
N SER A 77 -0.67 -3.14 26.24
CA SER A 77 -2.03 -3.24 26.80
C SER A 77 -2.11 -3.89 28.17
N ASN A 78 -3.09 -3.45 28.97
CA ASN A 78 -3.50 -4.11 30.21
C ASN A 78 -4.50 -5.26 30.01
N ILE A 79 -4.86 -5.57 28.76
CA ILE A 79 -5.83 -6.62 28.42
C ILE A 79 -5.17 -8.00 28.61
N ARG A 80 -5.86 -8.92 29.28
CA ARG A 80 -5.40 -10.29 29.47
C ARG A 80 -5.28 -11.02 28.12
N LYS A 81 -4.29 -11.91 28.01
CA LYS A 81 -4.15 -12.80 26.86
C LYS A 81 -5.41 -13.66 26.70
N ASP A 82 -5.70 -14.07 25.47
CA ASP A 82 -6.83 -14.91 25.07
C ASP A 82 -8.23 -14.30 25.28
N VAL A 83 -8.31 -12.99 25.55
CA VAL A 83 -9.57 -12.25 25.60
C VAL A 83 -9.82 -11.52 24.28
N ARG A 84 -11.01 -11.68 23.71
CA ARG A 84 -11.43 -10.89 22.55
C ARG A 84 -11.64 -9.44 22.98
N TYR A 85 -10.82 -8.54 22.45
CA TYR A 85 -10.86 -7.12 22.78
C TYR A 85 -11.43 -6.24 21.66
N CYS A 86 -11.57 -6.76 20.44
CA CYS A 86 -12.10 -6.01 19.32
C CYS A 86 -12.85 -6.91 18.32
N LYS A 87 -13.65 -6.26 17.48
CA LYS A 87 -14.20 -6.82 16.26
C LYS A 87 -13.71 -5.98 15.09
N ILE A 88 -12.97 -6.59 14.19
CA ILE A 88 -12.47 -5.95 12.97
C ILE A 88 -13.23 -6.50 11.78
N LYS A 89 -13.66 -5.61 10.89
CA LYS A 89 -14.21 -5.97 9.58
C LYS A 89 -13.41 -5.23 8.52
N ALA A 90 -12.83 -5.95 7.57
CA ALA A 90 -12.17 -5.36 6.42
C ALA A 90 -12.98 -5.70 5.15
N TYR A 91 -13.12 -4.73 4.26
CA TYR A 91 -13.76 -4.92 2.98
C TYR A 91 -13.19 -3.97 1.94
N VAL A 92 -13.26 -4.39 0.68
CA VAL A 92 -12.76 -3.60 -0.45
C VAL A 92 -13.95 -3.00 -1.19
N LYS A 93 -13.90 -1.70 -1.42
CA LYS A 93 -14.87 -1.00 -2.27
C LYS A 93 -14.33 -0.97 -3.69
N LEU A 94 -15.12 -1.49 -4.63
CA LEU A 94 -14.81 -1.46 -6.05
C LEU A 94 -15.31 -0.16 -6.68
N CYS A 95 -14.57 0.34 -7.67
CA CYS A 95 -15.00 1.46 -8.49
C CYS A 95 -16.13 1.00 -9.42
N THR A 96 -17.21 1.78 -9.47
CA THR A 96 -18.40 1.50 -10.30
C THR A 96 -18.43 2.31 -11.59
N SER A 97 -17.44 3.19 -11.83
CA SER A 97 -17.37 3.99 -13.06
C SER A 97 -17.03 3.13 -14.27
N LYS A 98 -17.70 3.39 -15.41
CA LYS A 98 -17.42 2.72 -16.69
C LYS A 98 -16.05 3.11 -17.25
N ASN A 99 -15.66 4.37 -17.04
CA ASN A 99 -14.36 4.91 -17.39
C ASN A 99 -13.73 5.38 -16.08
N PRO A 100 -13.05 4.50 -15.34
CA PRO A 100 -12.36 4.92 -14.14
C PRO A 100 -11.23 5.87 -14.55
N GLU A 101 -11.35 7.13 -14.16
CA GLU A 101 -10.22 8.06 -14.21
C GLU A 101 -9.07 7.50 -13.38
N GLU A 102 -7.84 7.86 -13.72
CA GLU A 102 -6.67 7.48 -12.93
C GLU A 102 -6.88 7.97 -11.49
N ILE A 103 -7.05 7.04 -10.55
CA ILE A 103 -7.30 7.38 -9.16
C ILE A 103 -6.06 8.12 -8.65
N GLU A 104 -6.23 9.43 -8.38
CA GLU A 104 -5.19 10.22 -7.76
C GLU A 104 -4.75 9.56 -6.44
N PHE A 105 -3.44 9.45 -6.25
CA PHE A 105 -2.91 8.90 -5.01
C PHE A 105 -3.37 9.78 -3.83
N ARG A 106 -4.12 9.17 -2.90
CA ARG A 106 -4.53 9.82 -1.66
C ARG A 106 -3.77 9.18 -0.51
N PRO A 107 -3.27 9.99 0.44
CA PRO A 107 -2.70 9.43 1.66
C PRO A 107 -3.76 8.62 2.39
N PRO A 108 -3.37 7.59 3.15
CA PRO A 108 -4.30 6.87 3.98
C PRO A 108 -4.97 7.82 4.97
N SER A 109 -6.27 7.61 5.20
CA SER A 109 -7.10 8.47 6.03
C SER A 109 -7.86 7.65 7.05
N PHE A 110 -8.41 8.30 8.06
CA PHE A 110 -9.20 7.62 9.07
C PHE A 110 -10.39 8.48 9.52
N LYS A 111 -11.37 7.84 10.15
CA LYS A 111 -12.54 8.49 10.74
C LYS A 111 -12.81 7.91 12.12
N ILE A 112 -12.60 8.72 13.13
CA ILE A 112 -12.92 8.38 14.52
C ILE A 112 -14.44 8.45 14.71
N LYS A 113 -15.02 7.44 15.36
CA LYS A 113 -16.48 7.32 15.60
C LYS A 113 -16.92 7.77 17.00
N SER A 114 -16.02 8.36 17.76
CA SER A 114 -16.20 8.76 19.16
C SER A 114 -15.69 10.18 19.35
N ASN A 115 -16.37 10.96 20.18
CA ASN A 115 -15.95 12.32 20.54
C ASN A 115 -14.88 12.35 21.64
N LYS A 116 -14.45 11.17 22.14
CA LYS A 116 -13.44 11.06 23.21
C LYS A 116 -12.00 11.11 22.72
N PHE A 117 -11.80 10.95 21.42
CA PHE A 117 -10.48 10.86 20.81
C PHE A 117 -10.37 11.91 19.71
N ASN A 118 -9.17 12.42 19.53
CA ASN A 118 -8.83 13.41 18.52
C ASN A 118 -7.91 12.79 17.46
N GLU A 119 -7.65 13.54 16.39
CA GLU A 119 -6.74 13.10 15.33
C GLU A 119 -5.30 12.88 15.84
N GLU A 120 -4.89 13.62 16.88
CA GLU A 120 -3.57 13.48 17.53
C GLU A 120 -3.37 12.12 18.23
N ASP A 121 -4.46 11.42 18.55
CA ASP A 121 -4.37 10.09 19.19
C ASP A 121 -4.03 8.99 18.16
N VAL A 122 -4.12 9.30 16.87
CA VAL A 122 -4.03 8.33 15.77
C VAL A 122 -2.82 8.64 14.90
N ASP A 123 -1.87 7.70 14.89
CA ASP A 123 -0.72 7.76 14.00
C ASP A 123 -1.01 6.97 12.73
N CYS A 124 -0.67 7.55 11.57
CA CYS A 124 -0.82 6.90 10.27
C CYS A 124 0.47 7.04 9.47
N SER A 125 0.97 5.93 8.93
CA SER A 125 2.10 5.90 8.01
C SER A 125 1.78 5.05 6.79
N HIS A 126 2.45 5.35 5.67
CA HIS A 126 2.34 4.55 4.46
C HIS A 126 3.69 4.37 3.82
N VAL A 127 3.87 3.29 3.07
CA VAL A 127 5.09 3.09 2.30
C VAL A 127 5.12 4.11 1.18
N ALA A 128 6.07 5.05 1.25
CA ALA A 128 6.29 6.04 0.22
C ALA A 128 6.52 5.33 -1.12
N ARG A 129 6.06 5.93 -2.22
CA ARG A 129 6.26 5.36 -3.56
C ARG A 129 7.75 5.06 -3.73
N ALA A 130 8.10 3.80 -3.96
CA ALA A 130 9.48 3.42 -4.24
C ALA A 130 10.00 4.31 -5.38
N LEU A 131 11.18 4.90 -5.18
CA LEU A 131 11.83 5.67 -6.23
C LEU A 131 11.90 4.79 -7.48
N LYS A 132 11.36 5.29 -8.60
CA LYS A 132 11.37 4.55 -9.87
C LYS A 132 12.83 4.30 -10.25
N GLN A 133 13.33 3.10 -9.95
CA GLN A 133 14.65 2.69 -10.41
C GLN A 133 14.50 2.13 -11.82
N PRO A 134 15.23 2.65 -12.83
CA PRO A 134 15.26 2.04 -14.14
C PRO A 134 15.88 0.64 -14.01
N LYS A 135 15.07 -0.41 -14.18
CA LYS A 135 15.59 -1.78 -14.34
C LYS A 135 16.08 -1.92 -15.78
N LEU A 136 17.34 -2.30 -15.95
CA LEU A 136 17.87 -2.69 -17.25
C LEU A 136 17.14 -3.96 -17.71
N CYS A 137 16.22 -3.83 -18.67
CA CYS A 137 15.61 -4.99 -19.32
C CYS A 137 16.71 -5.76 -20.06
N ARG A 138 17.25 -6.80 -19.42
CA ARG A 138 18.13 -7.76 -20.09
C ARG A 138 17.26 -8.64 -20.97
N THR A 139 16.94 -8.15 -22.16
CA THR A 139 16.36 -9.00 -23.20
C THR A 139 17.36 -10.12 -23.48
N ARG A 140 16.85 -11.35 -23.58
CA ARG A 140 17.59 -12.55 -23.98
C ARG A 140 18.03 -12.53 -25.45
N SER A 141 18.18 -11.36 -26.07
CA SER A 141 19.04 -11.22 -27.24
C SER A 141 20.46 -11.36 -26.73
N SER A 142 20.92 -12.61 -26.68
CA SER A 142 22.31 -12.99 -26.58
C SER A 142 23.12 -12.04 -27.45
N VAL A 143 23.89 -11.17 -26.79
CA VAL A 143 25.03 -10.50 -27.40
C VAL A 143 25.97 -11.63 -27.77
N THR A 144 25.81 -12.15 -28.99
CA THR A 144 26.89 -12.80 -29.68
C THR A 144 28.01 -11.78 -29.70
N THR A 145 29.11 -12.13 -29.05
CA THR A 145 30.35 -11.38 -28.98
C THR A 145 30.86 -11.09 -30.39
N THR A 146 30.34 -10.06 -31.00
CA THR A 146 30.98 -9.36 -32.12
C THR A 146 30.92 -7.90 -31.74
N GLU A 147 32.08 -7.32 -31.46
CA GLU A 147 32.27 -5.89 -31.32
C GLU A 147 31.70 -5.19 -32.56
N ARG A 148 30.45 -4.76 -32.48
CA ARG A 148 29.88 -3.83 -33.44
C ARG A 148 29.86 -2.48 -32.76
N ASN A 149 30.94 -1.74 -32.99
CA ASN A 149 31.01 -0.28 -33.08
C ASN A 149 29.74 0.41 -32.57
N ARG A 150 29.59 0.47 -31.25
CA ARG A 150 28.46 1.16 -30.62
C ARG A 150 28.86 2.63 -30.50
N PRO A 151 28.12 3.56 -31.12
CA PRO A 151 28.48 4.96 -31.04
C PRO A 151 28.39 5.46 -29.60
N LEU A 152 29.47 6.09 -29.12
CA LEU A 152 29.52 6.75 -27.82
C LEU A 152 28.66 8.02 -27.87
N LEU A 153 27.58 8.04 -27.09
CA LEU A 153 26.72 9.21 -26.93
C LEU A 153 27.38 10.20 -25.97
N LEU A 154 27.96 11.26 -26.53
CA LEU A 154 28.49 12.38 -25.74
C LEU A 154 27.37 13.39 -25.42
N PRO A 155 27.48 14.14 -24.31
CA PRO A 155 26.51 15.16 -23.93
C PRO A 155 26.28 16.17 -25.07
N GLY A 156 25.00 16.39 -25.43
CA GLY A 156 24.62 17.31 -26.51
C GLY A 156 24.46 16.67 -27.90
N LEU A 157 24.76 15.37 -28.06
CA LEU A 157 24.54 14.65 -29.31
C LEU A 157 23.26 13.83 -29.29
N THR A 158 22.55 13.84 -30.41
CA THR A 158 21.44 12.92 -30.68
C THR A 158 21.96 11.57 -31.19
N PHE A 159 21.15 10.52 -31.02
CA PHE A 159 21.52 9.16 -31.45
C PHE A 159 21.83 9.06 -32.95
N GLN A 160 21.14 9.84 -33.79
CA GLN A 160 21.45 9.90 -35.23
C GLN A 160 22.83 10.51 -35.51
N GLN A 161 23.19 11.58 -34.81
CA GLN A 161 24.49 12.24 -34.92
C GLN A 161 25.63 11.37 -34.38
N ALA A 162 25.39 10.62 -33.30
CA ALA A 162 26.37 9.69 -32.77
C ALA A 162 26.60 8.49 -33.72
N ARG A 163 25.58 8.06 -34.46
CA ARG A 163 25.70 6.95 -35.41
C ARG A 163 26.48 7.33 -36.68
N SER A 164 26.42 8.58 -37.12
CA SER A 164 27.16 9.05 -38.29
C SER A 164 28.67 9.22 -38.06
N SER A 165 29.16 9.19 -36.81
CA SER A 165 30.59 9.31 -36.52
C SER A 165 31.36 7.99 -36.56
N VAL A 166 30.68 6.88 -36.86
CA VAL A 166 31.24 5.51 -36.81
C VAL A 166 31.17 4.81 -38.18
N SER A 167 31.09 5.57 -39.28
CA SER A 167 31.17 5.08 -40.67
C SER A 167 32.54 5.28 -41.28
#